data_AF-A0A932ZVR8-F1
#
_entry.id   AF-A0A932ZVR8-F1
#
_cell.length_a   1.000
_cell.length_b   1.000
_cell.length_c   1.000
_cell.angle_alpha   90.00
_cell.angle_beta   90.00
_cell.angle_gamma   90.00
#
_symmetry.space_group_name_H-M   'P 1'
#
loop_
_entity.id
_entity.type
_entity.pdbx_description
1 polymer ?
#
loop_
_entity_poly.entity_id
_entity_poly.type
_entity_poly.pdbx_seq_one_letter_code
_entity_poly.pdbx_strand_id
1 'polypeptide(L)'
;MIKFNMAPAARKLAGHVMAVKPGEKALIVTDSGRSPCITEALAHAIAGAGARLAIAEMPPHPMGGVDPPAHVTAAIQASDVV
;
A
#
# COMPACT_ATOMS: atom_id res chain seq x y z
N MET A 1 -9.32 -20.24 0.88
CA MET A 1 -7.94 -20.37 0.34
C MET A 1 -7.55 -19.21 -0.61
N ILE A 2 -7.99 -17.97 -0.33
CA ILE A 2 -7.72 -16.80 -1.21
C ILE A 2 -6.42 -16.07 -0.83
N LYS A 3 -6.01 -16.12 0.45
CA LYS A 3 -4.84 -15.37 0.95
C LYS A 3 -3.51 -15.69 0.22
N PHE A 4 -3.30 -16.95 -0.22
CA PHE A 4 -2.05 -17.34 -0.89
C PHE A 4 -1.99 -17.00 -2.38
N ASN A 5 -3.13 -16.79 -3.05
CA ASN A 5 -3.15 -16.52 -4.49
C ASN A 5 -2.65 -15.10 -4.84
N MET A 6 -2.63 -14.20 -3.85
CA MET A 6 -2.21 -12.80 -4.05
C MET A 6 -0.71 -12.59 -3.85
N ALA A 7 0.00 -13.52 -3.20
CA ALA A 7 1.42 -13.36 -2.88
C ALA A 7 2.33 -13.18 -4.12
N PRO A 8 2.15 -13.93 -5.23
CA PRO A 8 2.95 -13.71 -6.43
C PRO A 8 2.74 -12.31 -7.03
N ALA A 9 1.49 -11.84 -7.05
CA ALA A 9 1.14 -10.51 -7.55
C ALA A 9 1.73 -9.40 -6.67
N ALA A 10 1.58 -9.51 -5.35
CA ALA A 10 2.13 -8.54 -4.39
C ALA A 10 3.66 -8.47 -4.45
N ARG A 11 4.35 -9.61 -4.56
CA ARG A 11 5.82 -9.64 -4.73
C ARG A 11 6.27 -9.01 -6.04
N LYS A 12 5.52 -9.24 -7.13
CA LYS A 12 5.80 -8.60 -8.41
C LYS A 12 5.60 -7.09 -8.34
N LEU A 13 4.52 -6.63 -7.71
CA LEU A 13 4.27 -5.20 -7.51
C LEU A 13 5.41 -4.55 -6.73
N ALA A 14 5.74 -5.07 -5.55
CA ALA A 14 6.79 -4.52 -4.72
C ALA A 14 8.17 -4.54 -5.40
N GLY A 15 8.59 -5.70 -5.94
CA GLY A 15 9.95 -5.87 -6.45
C GLY A 15 10.21 -5.36 -7.87
N HIS A 16 9.18 -5.32 -8.73
CA HIS A 16 9.38 -5.05 -10.16
C HIS A 16 8.60 -3.84 -10.67
N VAL A 17 7.38 -3.63 -10.20
CA VAL A 17 6.54 -2.51 -10.67
C VAL A 17 6.89 -1.23 -9.93
N MET A 18 6.84 -1.29 -8.60
CA MET A 18 7.21 -0.19 -7.71
C MET A 18 8.73 -0.15 -7.47
N ALA A 19 9.41 -1.29 -7.69
CA ALA A 19 10.85 -1.46 -7.51
C ALA A 19 11.34 -0.93 -6.14
N VAL A 20 10.60 -1.29 -5.09
CA VAL A 20 10.82 -0.85 -3.71
C VAL A 20 12.25 -1.19 -3.28
N LYS A 21 12.92 -0.21 -2.67
CA LYS A 21 14.28 -0.35 -2.17
C LYS A 21 14.31 -0.47 -0.65
N PRO A 22 15.29 -1.21 -0.09
CA PRO A 22 15.51 -1.23 1.34
C PRO A 22 15.68 0.19 1.91
N GLY A 23 14.95 0.50 2.98
CA GLY A 23 15.00 1.79 3.68
C GLY A 23 14.03 2.87 3.18
N GLU A 24 13.39 2.71 2.02
CA GLU A 24 12.36 3.65 1.54
C GLU A 24 11.19 3.74 2.51
N LYS A 25 10.64 4.95 2.70
CA LYS A 25 9.38 5.18 3.41
C LYS A 25 8.24 4.78 2.49
N ALA A 26 7.58 3.67 2.79
CA ALA A 26 6.45 3.18 2.00
C ALA A 26 5.14 3.41 2.72
N LEU A 27 4.11 3.84 1.99
CA LEU A 27 2.77 4.05 2.54
C LEU A 27 1.74 3.28 1.72
N ILE A 28 0.97 2.40 2.37
CA ILE A 28 -0.26 1.88 1.77
C ILE A 28 -1.41 2.78 2.20
N VAL A 29 -2.10 3.39 1.23
CA VAL A 29 -3.40 4.04 1.45
C VAL A 29 -4.50 3.07 1.06
N THR A 30 -5.42 2.78 1.98
CA THR A 30 -6.49 1.81 1.77
C THR A 30 -7.79 2.27 2.41
N ASP A 31 -8.87 1.55 2.12
CA ASP A 31 -10.21 1.84 2.60
C ASP A 31 -10.96 0.57 3.00
N SER A 32 -12.03 0.75 3.79
CA SER A 32 -12.86 -0.35 4.29
C SER A 32 -13.68 -1.06 3.19
N GLY A 33 -13.75 -0.51 1.98
CA GLY A 33 -14.34 -1.14 0.80
C GLY A 33 -13.38 -2.09 0.07
N ARG A 34 -12.09 -2.11 0.45
CA ARG A 34 -11.12 -3.07 -0.06
C ARG A 34 -11.03 -4.32 0.81
N SER A 35 -10.83 -5.46 0.16
CA SER A 35 -10.61 -6.71 0.86
C SER A 35 -9.33 -6.61 1.72
N PRO A 36 -9.39 -6.89 3.04
CA PRO A 36 -8.22 -6.81 3.92
C PRO A 36 -7.04 -7.67 3.46
N CYS A 37 -7.31 -8.76 2.74
CA CYS A 37 -6.25 -9.64 2.24
C CYS A 37 -5.34 -8.98 1.19
N ILE A 38 -5.81 -7.95 0.49
CA ILE A 38 -5.00 -7.19 -0.47
C ILE A 38 -3.99 -6.35 0.30
N THR A 39 -4.46 -5.58 1.29
CA THR A 39 -3.62 -4.78 2.19
C THR A 39 -2.57 -5.67 2.88
N GLU A 40 -2.98 -6.80 3.46
CA GLU A 40 -2.05 -7.75 4.11
C GLU A 40 -0.97 -8.26 3.15
N ALA A 41 -1.37 -8.69 1.94
CA ALA A 41 -0.42 -9.24 0.97
C ALA A 41 0.60 -8.20 0.49
N LEU A 42 0.16 -6.97 0.21
CA LEU A 42 1.04 -5.87 -0.16
C LEU A 42 1.95 -5.46 1.00
N ALA A 43 1.41 -5.37 2.21
CA ALA A 43 2.18 -5.03 3.41
C ALA A 43 3.32 -6.03 3.62
N HIS A 44 3.05 -7.33 3.52
CA HIS A 44 4.09 -8.36 3.63
C HIS A 44 5.13 -8.27 2.52
N ALA A 45 4.73 -8.01 1.28
CA ALA A 45 5.66 -7.91 0.15
C ALA A 45 6.56 -6.67 0.26
N ILE A 46 6.00 -5.51 0.63
CA ILE A 46 6.72 -4.24 0.76
C ILE A 46 7.66 -4.27 1.98
N ALA A 47 7.18 -4.76 3.13
CA ALA A 47 8.03 -4.94 4.31
C ALA A 47 9.14 -5.98 4.04
N GLY A 48 8.82 -7.06 3.34
CA GLY A 48 9.79 -8.08 2.92
C GLY A 48 10.85 -7.55 1.95
N ALA A 49 10.56 -6.50 1.19
CA ALA A 49 11.55 -5.79 0.35
C ALA A 49 12.45 -4.83 1.15
N GLY A 50 12.23 -4.68 2.47
CA GLY A 50 13.05 -3.89 3.37
C GLY A 50 12.63 -2.42 3.52
N ALA A 51 11.44 -2.04 3.04
CA ALA A 51 10.92 -0.69 3.23
C ALA A 51 10.42 -0.45 4.67
N ARG A 52 10.44 0.81 5.10
CA ARG A 52 9.79 1.29 6.32
C ARG A 52 8.32 1.55 6.02
N LEU A 53 7.48 0.56 6.26
CA LEU A 53 6.06 0.56 5.90
C LEU A 53 5.18 1.25 6.95
N ALA A 54 4.29 2.12 6.48
CA ALA A 54 3.09 2.59 7.19
C ALA A 54 1.82 2.24 6.41
N ILE A 55 0.69 2.13 7.09
CA ILE A 55 -0.63 1.90 6.47
C ILE A 55 -1.57 2.99 6.96
N ALA A 56 -2.18 3.72 6.03
CA ALA A 56 -3.25 4.68 6.30
C ALA A 56 -4.57 4.10 5.79
N GLU A 57 -5.49 3.84 6.72
CA GLU A 57 -6.86 3.44 6.40
C GLU A 57 -7.79 4.64 6.55
N MET A 58 -8.62 4.87 5.54
CA MET A 58 -9.60 5.95 5.51
C MET A 58 -10.94 5.47 4.93
N PRO A 59 -12.05 6.15 5.20
CA PRO A 59 -13.32 5.82 4.56
C PRO A 59 -13.23 5.92 3.03
N PRO A 60 -13.94 5.07 2.27
CA PRO A 60 -13.97 5.16 0.82
C PRO A 60 -14.60 6.47 0.36
N HIS A 61 -14.08 7.05 -0.72
CA HIS A 61 -14.71 8.20 -1.35
C HIS A 61 -15.95 7.79 -2.15
N PRO A 62 -17.00 8.63 -2.20
CA PRO A 62 -18.20 8.37 -3.02
C PRO A 62 -17.91 8.33 -4.52
N MET A 63 -16.82 8.97 -4.96
CA MET A 63 -16.43 9.11 -6.36
C MET A 63 -14.90 9.02 -6.49
N GLY A 64 -14.41 8.43 -7.58
CA GLY A 64 -12.99 8.41 -7.90
C GLY A 64 -12.46 9.78 -8.34
N GLY A 65 -11.16 10.01 -8.13
CA GLY A 65 -10.50 11.29 -8.45
C GLY A 65 -10.65 12.37 -7.37
N VAL A 66 -11.23 12.01 -6.21
CA VAL A 66 -11.24 12.87 -5.02
C VAL A 66 -9.94 12.64 -4.26
N ASP A 67 -9.23 13.73 -3.96
CA ASP A 67 -8.02 13.68 -3.16
C ASP A 67 -8.31 13.21 -1.73
N PRO A 68 -7.38 12.45 -1.11
CA PRO A 68 -7.50 12.08 0.30
C PRO A 68 -7.57 13.30 1.24
N PRO A 69 -8.03 13.12 2.49
CA PRO A 69 -7.95 14.16 3.51
C PRO A 69 -6.53 14.71 3.66
N ALA A 70 -6.40 15.99 4.01
CA ALA A 70 -5.13 16.70 4.02
C ALA A 70 -3.99 16.00 4.79
N HIS A 71 -4.31 15.32 5.89
CA HIS A 71 -3.32 14.57 6.68
C HIS A 71 -2.86 13.27 5.98
N VAL A 72 -3.72 12.61 5.20
CA VAL A 72 -3.34 11.46 4.36
C VAL A 72 -2.51 11.96 3.18
N THR A 73 -2.91 13.06 2.53
CA THR A 73 -2.13 13.68 1.45
C THR A 73 -0.73 14.09 1.92
N ALA A 74 -0.60 14.64 3.12
CA ALA A 74 0.71 14.94 3.71
C ALA A 74 1.55 13.67 3.92
N ALA A 75 0.93 12.56 4.34
CA ALA A 75 1.62 11.27 4.46
C ALA A 75 2.08 10.73 3.09
N ILE A 76 1.24 10.84 2.05
CA ILE A 76 1.57 10.48 0.66
C ILE A 76 2.79 11.28 0.21
N GLN A 77 2.78 12.60 0.38
CA GLN A 77 3.89 13.48 -0.02
C GLN A 77 5.18 13.22 0.76
N ALA A 78 5.09 12.73 2.01
CA ALA A 78 6.24 12.37 2.82
C ALA A 78 6.80 10.98 2.50
N SER A 79 6.14 10.19 1.67
CA SER A 79 6.52 8.82 1.32
C SER A 79 7.36 8.78 0.04
N ASP A 80 8.28 7.84 -0.02
CA ASP A 80 9.12 7.62 -1.21
C ASP A 80 8.40 6.71 -2.21
N VAL A 81 7.49 5.84 -1.72
CA VAL A 81 6.59 5.00 -2.52
C VAL A 81 5.20 4.94 -1.88
N VAL A 82 4.16 4.94 -2.72
CA VAL A 82 2.74 4.89 -2.32
C VAL A 82 2.00 3.84 -3.16
#